data_AF-A0A6U7INA4-F1
#
_entry.id   AF-A0A6U7INA4-F1
#
_cell.length_a   1.000
_cell.length_b   1.000
_cell.length_c   1.000
_cell.angle_alpha   90.00
_cell.angle_beta   90.00
_cell.angle_gamma   90.00
#
_symmetry.space_group_name_H-M   'P 1'
#
loop_
_entity.id
_entity.type
_entity.pdbx_description
1 polymer ?
#
loop_
_entity_poly.entity_id
_entity_poly.type
_entity_poly.pdbx_seq_one_letter_code
_entity_poly.pdbx_strand_id
1 'polypeptide(L)'
;MPSDVMPAEEVETRLKNLDVAADDDEEVDEVEEDPRISTLLRAADKLTTAEFVAKLDELGTQSAIVLGGMCTDSELARAHFVVMSQLDVDEDQTLSASMEEKRAVLKACCAGGGATRFAAFLAALESFVCHLEEAEVRKVNIAQWDQALKVCWEWELVDEGAIRAWQEDERAARNLQVTTADARQLRERGQAFLEWVDAGED
;
A
#
# COMPACT_ATOMS: atom_id res chain seq x y z
N MET A 1 -7.27 55.98 -17.83
CA MET A 1 -6.36 55.05 -17.14
C MET A 1 -5.64 54.26 -18.23
N PRO A 2 -4.33 54.39 -18.39
CA PRO A 2 -3.58 53.62 -19.39
C PRO A 2 -3.41 52.18 -18.88
N SER A 3 -3.74 51.20 -19.72
CA SER A 3 -3.44 49.80 -19.47
C SER A 3 -1.97 49.54 -19.77
N ASP A 4 -1.18 49.24 -18.74
CA ASP A 4 0.19 48.73 -18.89
C ASP A 4 0.13 47.29 -19.39
N VAL A 5 0.15 47.13 -20.72
CA VAL A 5 0.44 45.86 -21.36
C VAL A 5 1.96 45.73 -21.40
N MET A 6 2.49 44.80 -20.61
CA MET A 6 3.92 44.52 -20.58
C MET A 6 4.43 44.11 -21.98
N PRO A 7 5.61 44.60 -22.39
CA PRO A 7 6.22 44.26 -23.67
C PRO A 7 6.60 42.77 -23.73
N ALA A 8 6.37 42.14 -24.88
CA ALA A 8 6.53 40.70 -25.10
C ALA A 8 7.93 40.15 -24.79
N GLU A 9 8.97 40.98 -24.86
CA GLU A 9 10.36 40.60 -24.58
C GLU A 9 10.62 40.32 -23.07
N GLU A 10 9.86 40.93 -22.16
CA GLU A 10 9.94 40.62 -20.71
C GLU A 10 9.30 39.27 -20.37
N VAL A 11 8.33 38.81 -21.17
CA VAL A 11 7.68 37.49 -20.97
C VAL A 11 8.62 36.36 -21.39
N GLU A 12 9.35 36.55 -22.49
CA GLU A 12 10.25 35.52 -23.04
C GLU A 12 11.49 35.31 -22.16
N THR A 13 11.99 36.36 -21.52
CA THR A 13 13.12 36.27 -20.58
C THR A 13 12.70 35.57 -19.28
N ARG A 14 11.44 35.72 -18.86
CA ARG A 14 10.88 35.06 -17.67
C ARG A 14 10.61 33.58 -17.90
N LEU A 15 10.25 33.20 -19.14
CA LEU A 15 10.09 31.80 -19.56
C LEU A 15 11.44 31.09 -19.71
N LYS A 16 12.49 31.75 -20.21
CA LYS A 16 13.84 31.14 -20.32
C LYS A 16 14.53 30.91 -18.98
N ASN A 17 14.13 31.62 -17.92
CA ASN A 17 14.63 31.42 -16.56
C ASN A 17 13.82 30.38 -15.75
N LEU A 18 12.79 29.76 -16.33
CA LEU A 18 12.04 28.66 -15.72
C LEU A 18 12.58 27.27 -16.11
N ASP A 19 13.47 27.20 -17.11
CA ASP A 19 14.08 25.94 -17.60
C ASP A 19 15.46 25.63 -16.97
N VAL A 20 15.85 26.33 -15.90
CA VAL A 20 17.14 26.12 -15.23
C VAL A 20 16.95 26.00 -13.72
N ALA A 21 16.27 24.94 -13.28
CA ALA A 21 16.39 24.36 -11.93
C ALA A 21 15.45 23.14 -11.78
N ALA A 22 15.84 21.99 -12.32
CA ALA A 22 15.39 20.68 -11.84
C ALA A 22 16.16 19.59 -12.62
N ASP A 23 17.47 19.60 -12.46
CA ASP A 23 18.34 18.45 -12.78
C ASP A 23 19.15 18.14 -11.51
N ASP A 24 18.42 18.13 -10.38
CA ASP A 24 18.88 17.45 -9.17
C ASP A 24 18.61 15.96 -9.45
N ASP A 25 19.62 15.30 -10.02
CA ASP A 25 19.90 13.89 -9.75
C ASP A 25 20.09 13.76 -8.22
N GLU A 26 19.03 13.95 -7.44
CA GLU A 26 18.93 13.33 -6.12
C GLU A 26 19.01 11.85 -6.42
N GLU A 27 20.20 11.26 -6.22
CA GLU A 27 20.32 9.83 -5.95
C GLU A 27 19.25 9.54 -4.90
N VAL A 28 18.12 9.00 -5.35
CA VAL A 28 17.03 8.59 -4.48
C VAL A 28 17.67 7.47 -3.67
N ASP A 29 18.11 7.79 -2.44
CA ASP A 29 18.68 6.82 -1.52
C ASP A 29 17.67 5.68 -1.47
N GLU A 30 18.01 4.55 -2.11
CA GLU A 30 17.16 3.37 -2.17
C GLU A 30 16.78 3.07 -0.72
N VAL A 31 15.49 3.21 -0.39
CA VAL A 31 15.00 3.04 0.97
C VAL A 31 15.38 1.64 1.40
N GLU A 32 16.28 1.53 2.38
CA GLU A 32 16.88 0.25 2.77
C GLU A 32 15.77 -0.76 3.12
N GLU A 33 15.55 -1.74 2.23
CA GLU A 33 14.60 -2.82 2.44
C GLU A 33 15.18 -3.79 3.47
N ASP A 34 14.33 -4.28 4.39
CA ASP A 34 14.75 -5.35 5.29
C ASP A 34 15.16 -6.61 4.50
N PRO A 35 16.38 -7.15 4.68
CA PRO A 35 16.87 -8.29 3.90
C PRO A 35 16.02 -9.57 4.06
N ARG A 36 15.17 -9.64 5.09
CA ARG A 36 14.21 -10.72 5.27
C ARG A 36 13.10 -10.68 4.20
N ILE A 37 12.70 -9.51 3.72
CA ILE A 37 11.69 -9.37 2.65
C ILE A 37 12.23 -9.98 1.36
N SER A 38 13.43 -9.58 0.94
CA SER A 38 14.17 -10.21 -0.16
C SER A 38 14.34 -11.73 -0.01
N THR A 39 14.50 -12.24 1.21
CA THR A 39 14.55 -13.69 1.47
C THR A 39 13.20 -14.37 1.24
N LEU A 40 12.11 -13.77 1.72
CA LEU A 40 10.74 -14.25 1.52
C LEU A 40 10.34 -14.20 0.05
N LEU A 41 10.65 -13.10 -0.66
CA LEU A 41 10.37 -12.92 -2.08
C LEU A 41 10.99 -14.04 -2.92
N ARG A 42 12.27 -14.35 -2.70
CA ARG A 42 12.96 -15.45 -3.40
C ARG A 42 12.39 -16.84 -3.11
N ALA A 43 11.64 -16.98 -2.02
CA ALA A 43 11.04 -18.24 -1.57
C ALA A 43 9.56 -18.36 -1.94
N ALA A 44 8.87 -17.23 -2.21
CA ALA A 44 7.42 -17.14 -2.41
C ALA A 44 6.86 -18.22 -3.34
N ASP A 45 7.40 -18.33 -4.56
CA ASP A 45 6.90 -19.28 -5.56
C ASP A 45 7.50 -20.69 -5.45
N LYS A 46 8.36 -20.93 -4.46
CA LYS A 46 9.06 -22.21 -4.27
C LYS A 46 8.53 -23.00 -3.07
N LEU A 47 7.80 -22.35 -2.18
CA LEU A 47 7.30 -22.93 -0.95
C LEU A 47 5.80 -23.18 -1.05
N THR A 48 5.34 -24.25 -0.41
CA THR A 48 3.92 -24.40 -0.10
C THR A 48 3.48 -23.32 0.89
N THR A 49 2.17 -23.06 1.00
CA THR A 49 1.62 -22.10 1.97
C THR A 49 2.12 -22.35 3.39
N ALA A 50 2.13 -23.59 3.86
CA ALA A 50 2.56 -23.93 5.21
C ALA A 50 4.07 -23.69 5.41
N GLU A 51 4.88 -23.99 4.40
CA GLU A 51 6.32 -23.73 4.44
C GLU A 51 6.63 -22.23 4.40
N PHE A 52 5.88 -21.45 3.62
CA PHE A 52 6.03 -20.00 3.61
C PHE A 52 5.71 -19.38 4.97
N VAL A 53 4.59 -19.76 5.59
CA VAL A 53 4.23 -19.28 6.93
C VAL A 53 5.28 -19.68 7.96
N ALA A 54 5.76 -20.92 7.92
CA ALA A 54 6.84 -21.37 8.80
C ALA A 54 8.13 -20.58 8.57
N LYS A 55 8.45 -20.22 7.32
CA LYS A 55 9.63 -19.40 6.99
C LYS A 55 9.49 -17.97 7.50
N LEU A 56 8.31 -17.37 7.37
CA LEU A 56 7.99 -16.06 7.94
C LEU A 56 8.14 -16.07 9.47
N ASP A 57 7.67 -17.12 10.14
CA ASP A 57 7.81 -17.29 11.59
C ASP A 57 9.28 -17.49 12.01
N GLU A 58 10.05 -18.28 11.25
CA GLU A 58 11.48 -18.52 11.47
C GLU A 58 12.29 -17.22 11.37
N LEU A 59 12.05 -16.41 10.35
CA LEU A 59 12.75 -15.15 10.15
C LEU A 59 12.41 -14.13 11.24
N GLY A 60 11.15 -14.12 11.68
CA GLY A 60 10.63 -13.19 12.67
C GLY A 60 10.63 -11.73 12.21
N THR A 61 9.84 -10.90 12.88
CA THR A 61 9.62 -9.49 12.49
C THR A 61 10.09 -8.51 13.56
N GLN A 62 10.86 -8.99 14.55
CA GLN A 62 11.44 -8.13 15.58
C GLN A 62 12.47 -7.18 14.96
N SER A 63 12.37 -5.90 15.33
CA SER A 63 13.21 -4.81 14.82
C SER A 63 13.27 -4.79 13.29
N ALA A 64 12.14 -5.04 12.63
CA ALA A 64 12.03 -4.97 11.18
C ALA A 64 12.31 -3.55 10.67
N ILE A 65 12.97 -3.45 9.53
CA ILE A 65 13.03 -2.19 8.77
C ILE A 65 11.80 -2.13 7.86
N VAL A 66 11.00 -1.08 8.01
CA VAL A 66 9.80 -0.85 7.22
C VAL A 66 9.89 0.57 6.68
N LEU A 67 10.00 0.69 5.36
CA LEU A 67 10.20 1.97 4.66
C LEU A 67 11.37 2.77 5.26
N GLY A 68 12.51 2.12 5.48
CA GLY A 68 13.74 2.74 6.02
C GLY A 68 13.70 3.06 7.52
N GLY A 69 12.59 2.81 8.21
CA GLY A 69 12.44 3.02 9.65
C GLY A 69 12.36 1.72 10.45
N MET A 70 12.92 1.69 11.66
CA MET A 70 12.73 0.56 12.56
C MET A 70 11.27 0.50 13.05
N CYS A 71 10.57 -0.59 12.72
CA CYS A 71 9.23 -0.88 13.17
C CYS A 71 9.27 -1.71 14.47
N THR A 72 8.58 -1.21 15.50
CA THR A 72 8.47 -1.87 16.81
C THR A 72 7.16 -2.67 16.96
N ASP A 73 6.22 -2.50 16.04
CA ASP A 73 4.99 -3.27 15.98
C ASP A 73 5.23 -4.54 15.16
N SER A 74 5.30 -5.68 15.83
CA SER A 74 5.60 -6.97 15.20
C SER A 74 4.52 -7.44 14.23
N GLU A 75 3.25 -7.08 14.47
CA GLU A 75 2.13 -7.47 13.60
C GLU A 75 2.10 -6.60 12.35
N LEU A 76 2.34 -5.29 12.49
CA LEU A 76 2.50 -4.38 11.35
C LEU A 76 3.70 -4.76 10.47
N ALA A 77 4.84 -5.05 11.09
CA ALA A 77 6.03 -5.52 10.37
C ALA A 77 5.78 -6.87 9.67
N ARG A 78 5.07 -7.80 10.32
CA ARG A 78 4.68 -9.07 9.71
C ARG A 78 3.79 -8.86 8.48
N ALA A 79 2.76 -8.03 8.62
CA ALA A 79 1.86 -7.71 7.53
C ALA A 79 2.59 -7.06 6.35
N HIS A 80 3.50 -6.11 6.63
CA HIS A 80 4.35 -5.49 5.62
C HIS A 80 5.20 -6.53 4.88
N PHE A 81 5.87 -7.43 5.60
CA PHE A 81 6.67 -8.50 4.97
C PHE A 81 5.82 -9.40 4.06
N VAL A 82 4.62 -9.77 4.51
CA VAL A 82 3.70 -10.58 3.70
C VAL A 82 3.28 -9.85 2.44
N VAL A 83 2.86 -8.59 2.56
CA VAL A 83 2.41 -7.79 1.41
C VAL A 83 3.55 -7.60 0.40
N MET A 84 4.72 -7.14 0.85
CA MET A 84 5.87 -6.87 -0.03
C MET A 84 6.45 -8.13 -0.69
N SER A 85 6.31 -9.30 -0.07
CA SER A 85 6.90 -10.53 -0.61
C SER A 85 5.92 -11.39 -1.41
N GLN A 86 4.61 -11.12 -1.33
CA GLN A 86 3.58 -11.94 -1.98
C GLN A 86 2.84 -11.19 -3.07
N LEU A 87 2.61 -9.89 -2.91
CA LEU A 87 1.84 -9.12 -3.88
C LEU A 87 2.77 -8.54 -4.93
N ASP A 88 2.36 -8.75 -6.17
CA ASP A 88 2.98 -8.20 -7.37
C ASP A 88 1.91 -7.42 -8.13
N VAL A 89 2.21 -6.16 -8.46
CA VAL A 89 1.26 -5.24 -9.09
C VAL A 89 2.00 -4.41 -10.11
N ASP A 90 1.56 -4.50 -11.36
CA ASP A 90 2.14 -3.83 -12.52
C ASP A 90 1.04 -3.38 -13.49
N GLU A 91 1.41 -3.06 -14.74
CA GLU A 91 0.46 -2.65 -15.78
C GLU A 91 -0.52 -3.79 -16.19
N ASP A 92 -0.14 -5.05 -15.99
CA ASP A 92 -0.88 -6.24 -16.43
C ASP A 92 -1.66 -6.92 -15.28
N GLN A 93 -1.29 -6.65 -14.03
CA GLN A 93 -1.90 -7.27 -12.85
C GLN A 93 -2.33 -6.23 -11.79
N THR A 94 -3.63 -6.20 -11.51
CA THR A 94 -4.19 -5.36 -10.42
C THR A 94 -3.94 -5.99 -9.05
N LEU A 95 -3.98 -5.16 -8.00
CA LEU A 95 -3.89 -5.61 -6.61
C LEU A 95 -4.89 -6.72 -6.29
N SER A 96 -6.15 -6.56 -6.68
CA SER A 96 -7.19 -7.57 -6.41
C SER A 96 -6.87 -8.91 -7.08
N ALA A 97 -6.37 -8.90 -8.32
CA ALA A 97 -5.97 -10.11 -9.03
C ALA A 97 -4.77 -10.80 -8.37
N SER A 98 -3.76 -10.02 -7.96
CA SER A 98 -2.60 -10.51 -7.21
C SER A 98 -3.01 -11.16 -5.88
N MET A 99 -3.92 -10.51 -5.14
CA MET A 99 -4.46 -11.03 -3.89
C MET A 99 -5.27 -12.31 -4.06
N GLU A 100 -6.07 -12.43 -5.13
CA GLU A 100 -6.82 -13.65 -5.45
C GLU A 100 -5.89 -14.82 -5.77
N GLU A 101 -4.82 -14.57 -6.54
CA GLU A 101 -3.80 -15.58 -6.84
C GLU A 101 -3.13 -16.09 -5.56
N LYS A 102 -2.75 -15.18 -4.68
CA LYS A 102 -2.04 -15.49 -3.42
C LYS A 102 -2.99 -15.72 -2.24
N ARG A 103 -4.30 -15.89 -2.47
CA ARG A 103 -5.31 -15.97 -1.39
C ARG A 103 -4.99 -16.96 -0.29
N ALA A 104 -4.47 -18.14 -0.64
CA ALA A 104 -4.24 -19.22 0.31
C ALA A 104 -3.14 -18.86 1.32
N VAL A 105 -2.07 -18.22 0.84
CA VAL A 105 -0.96 -17.78 1.69
C VAL A 105 -1.31 -16.53 2.48
N LEU A 106 -2.00 -15.55 1.87
CA LEU A 106 -2.47 -14.36 2.58
C LEU A 106 -3.41 -14.73 3.73
N LYS A 107 -4.37 -15.63 3.49
CA LYS A 107 -5.30 -16.14 4.51
C LYS A 107 -4.56 -16.86 5.63
N ALA A 108 -3.60 -17.72 5.30
CA ALA A 108 -2.80 -18.43 6.29
C ALA A 108 -1.94 -17.49 7.14
N CYS A 109 -1.38 -16.44 6.53
CA CYS A 109 -0.62 -15.41 7.24
C CYS A 109 -1.49 -14.56 8.19
N CYS A 110 -2.75 -14.31 7.84
CA CYS A 110 -3.71 -13.57 8.66
C CYS A 110 -4.39 -14.42 9.74
N ALA A 111 -4.35 -15.75 9.63
CA ALA A 111 -5.02 -16.66 10.56
C ALA A 111 -4.51 -16.52 12.00
N GLY A 112 -5.43 -16.56 12.97
CA GLY A 112 -5.11 -16.61 14.41
C GLY A 112 -4.63 -15.31 15.06
N GLY A 113 -4.48 -14.22 14.31
CA GLY A 113 -4.02 -12.92 14.82
C GLY A 113 -5.12 -11.97 15.30
N GLY A 114 -6.38 -12.26 14.96
CA GLY A 114 -7.53 -11.44 15.34
C GLY A 114 -7.47 -10.00 14.82
N ALA A 115 -8.21 -9.11 15.49
CA ALA A 115 -8.40 -7.72 15.06
C ALA A 115 -7.08 -6.94 14.86
N THR A 116 -6.06 -7.17 15.70
CA THR A 116 -4.76 -6.49 15.57
C THR A 116 -4.06 -6.86 14.27
N ARG A 117 -4.07 -8.14 13.89
CA ARG A 117 -3.45 -8.59 12.64
C ARG A 117 -4.24 -8.12 11.42
N PHE A 118 -5.57 -8.08 11.51
CA PHE A 118 -6.41 -7.53 10.44
C PHE A 118 -6.16 -6.04 10.21
N ALA A 119 -6.09 -5.26 11.28
CA ALA A 119 -5.74 -3.84 11.20
C ALA A 119 -4.34 -3.62 10.60
N ALA A 120 -3.35 -4.42 11.04
CA ALA A 120 -2.00 -4.41 10.49
C ALA A 120 -1.96 -4.75 8.99
N PHE A 121 -2.73 -5.75 8.55
CA PHE A 121 -2.82 -6.15 7.15
C PHE A 121 -3.46 -5.06 6.28
N LEU A 122 -4.56 -4.45 6.72
CA LEU A 122 -5.19 -3.33 6.01
C LEU A 122 -4.25 -2.12 5.92
N ALA A 123 -3.53 -1.79 6.99
CA ALA A 123 -2.55 -0.72 6.97
C ALA A 123 -1.38 -1.01 6.02
N ALA A 124 -0.90 -2.26 5.97
CA ALA A 124 0.15 -2.68 5.06
C ALA A 124 -0.29 -2.62 3.59
N LEU A 125 -1.53 -3.03 3.27
CA LEU A 125 -2.09 -2.88 1.93
C LEU A 125 -2.27 -1.40 1.54
N GLU A 126 -2.77 -0.55 2.45
CA GLU A 126 -2.92 0.89 2.24
C GLU A 126 -1.56 1.49 1.88
N SER A 127 -0.52 1.16 2.66
CA SER A 127 0.85 1.58 2.39
C SER A 127 1.38 1.06 1.05
N PHE A 128 1.20 -0.22 0.74
CA PHE A 128 1.67 -0.81 -0.50
C PHE A 128 1.13 -0.07 -1.73
N VAL A 129 -0.18 0.19 -1.78
CA VAL A 129 -0.79 0.93 -2.90
C VAL A 129 -0.25 2.34 -2.98
N CYS A 130 -0.11 3.05 -1.85
CA CYS A 130 0.40 4.42 -1.84
C CYS A 130 1.86 4.52 -2.31
N HIS A 131 2.66 3.46 -2.15
CA HIS A 131 4.08 3.43 -2.50
C HIS A 131 4.38 2.70 -3.82
N LEU A 132 3.37 2.30 -4.59
CA LEU A 132 3.60 1.80 -5.97
C LEU A 132 4.35 2.86 -6.78
N GLU A 133 5.48 2.48 -7.39
CA GLU A 133 6.40 3.40 -8.06
C GLU A 133 5.73 4.09 -9.26
N GLU A 134 5.09 3.29 -10.11
CA GLU A 134 4.45 3.78 -11.32
C GLU A 134 3.14 4.52 -11.01
N ALA A 135 3.10 5.81 -11.35
CA ALA A 135 1.98 6.68 -11.00
C ALA A 135 0.64 6.24 -11.62
N GLU A 136 0.65 5.68 -12.83
CA GLU A 136 -0.58 5.20 -13.48
C GLU A 136 -1.08 3.89 -12.86
N VAL A 137 -0.18 2.94 -12.58
CA VAL A 137 -0.51 1.72 -11.84
C VAL A 137 -1.07 2.07 -10.46
N ARG A 138 -0.43 3.01 -9.74
CA ARG A 138 -0.93 3.53 -8.46
C ARG A 138 -2.34 4.10 -8.56
N LYS A 139 -2.61 4.97 -9.54
CA LYS A 139 -3.95 5.57 -9.74
C LYS A 139 -5.02 4.53 -10.00
N VAL A 140 -4.72 3.52 -10.84
CA VAL A 140 -5.66 2.42 -11.12
C VAL A 140 -5.99 1.65 -9.85
N ASN A 141 -4.97 1.29 -9.07
CA ASN A 141 -5.17 0.53 -7.83
C ASN A 141 -5.87 1.33 -6.73
N ILE A 142 -5.61 2.64 -6.62
CA ILE A 142 -6.41 3.53 -5.75
C ILE A 142 -7.87 3.54 -6.22
N ALA A 143 -8.12 3.71 -7.52
CA ALA A 143 -9.48 3.77 -8.05
C ALA A 143 -10.28 2.47 -7.88
N GLN A 144 -9.59 1.32 -7.81
CA GLN A 144 -10.15 -0.01 -7.63
C GLN A 144 -10.00 -0.55 -6.19
N TRP A 145 -9.69 0.31 -5.23
CA TRP A 145 -9.47 -0.12 -3.84
C TRP A 145 -10.68 -0.83 -3.24
N ASP A 146 -11.90 -0.47 -3.64
CA ASP A 146 -13.12 -1.17 -3.22
C ASP A 146 -13.11 -2.67 -3.62
N GLN A 147 -12.49 -3.01 -4.74
CA GLN A 147 -12.32 -4.41 -5.17
C GLN A 147 -11.30 -5.15 -4.31
N ALA A 148 -10.20 -4.51 -3.92
CA ALA A 148 -9.25 -5.11 -2.98
C ALA A 148 -9.90 -5.39 -1.62
N LEU A 149 -10.78 -4.50 -1.14
CA LEU A 149 -11.56 -4.71 0.08
C LEU A 149 -12.61 -5.82 -0.06
N LYS A 150 -13.24 -5.97 -1.23
CA LYS A 150 -14.12 -7.12 -1.52
C LYS A 150 -13.36 -8.42 -1.45
N VAL A 151 -12.18 -8.52 -2.07
CA VAL A 151 -11.31 -9.72 -1.97
C VAL A 151 -10.94 -10.00 -0.51
N CYS A 152 -10.58 -8.95 0.26
CA CYS A 152 -10.33 -9.07 1.69
C CYS A 152 -11.49 -9.72 2.46
N TRP A 153 -12.72 -9.26 2.21
CA TRP A 153 -13.93 -9.72 2.88
C TRP A 153 -14.38 -11.11 2.40
N GLU A 154 -14.50 -11.32 1.08
CA GLU A 154 -14.97 -12.58 0.48
C GLU A 154 -14.09 -13.77 0.84
N TRP A 155 -12.77 -13.56 0.96
CA TRP A 155 -11.82 -14.61 1.30
C TRP A 155 -11.51 -14.72 2.80
N GLU A 156 -12.19 -13.91 3.62
CA GLU A 156 -11.98 -13.84 5.08
C GLU A 156 -10.50 -13.56 5.43
N LEU A 157 -9.84 -12.68 4.66
CA LEU A 157 -8.49 -12.20 5.00
C LEU A 157 -8.53 -11.28 6.22
N VAL A 158 -9.62 -10.50 6.30
CA VAL A 158 -9.99 -9.66 7.44
C VAL A 158 -11.49 -9.75 7.65
N ASP A 159 -11.94 -9.52 8.89
CA ASP A 159 -13.37 -9.40 9.17
C ASP A 159 -13.90 -8.00 8.80
N GLU A 160 -15.22 -7.91 8.62
CA GLU A 160 -15.88 -6.65 8.29
C GLU A 160 -15.70 -5.58 9.37
N GLY A 161 -15.67 -5.98 10.64
CA GLY A 161 -15.44 -5.08 11.76
C GLY A 161 -14.10 -4.36 11.67
N ALA A 162 -13.05 -5.04 11.21
CA ALA A 162 -11.74 -4.47 10.96
C ALA A 162 -11.76 -3.50 9.77
N ILE A 163 -12.51 -3.81 8.70
CA ILE A 163 -12.67 -2.88 7.56
C ILE A 163 -13.39 -1.60 8.00
N ARG A 164 -14.48 -1.71 8.77
CA ARG A 164 -15.18 -0.55 9.31
C ARG A 164 -14.28 0.27 10.26
N ALA A 165 -13.54 -0.39 11.14
CA ALA A 165 -12.60 0.28 12.03
C ALA A 165 -11.48 1.00 11.25
N TRP A 166 -10.96 0.39 10.19
CA TRP A 166 -9.98 1.02 9.30
C TRP A 166 -10.55 2.24 8.57
N GLN A 167 -11.80 2.15 8.08
CA GLN A 167 -12.50 3.25 7.42
C GLN A 167 -12.65 4.47 8.35
N GLU A 168 -12.93 4.24 9.64
CA GLU A 168 -13.10 5.29 10.64
C GLU A 168 -11.77 5.93 11.10
N ASP A 169 -10.66 5.19 11.06
CA ASP A 169 -9.35 5.68 11.50
C ASP A 169 -8.49 6.18 10.33
N GLU A 170 -8.52 7.49 10.05
CA GLU A 170 -7.64 8.17 9.06
C GLU A 170 -6.13 7.95 9.28
N ARG A 171 -5.73 7.37 10.42
CA ARG A 171 -4.32 7.18 10.81
C ARG A 171 -3.89 5.73 10.80
N ALA A 172 -4.70 4.80 10.32
CA ALA A 172 -4.38 3.37 10.33
C ALA A 172 -2.98 3.04 9.76
N ALA A 173 -2.60 3.68 8.65
CA ALA A 173 -1.30 3.50 8.01
C ALA A 173 -0.27 4.63 8.27
N ARG A 174 -0.48 5.52 9.26
CA ARG A 174 0.40 6.69 9.49
C ARG A 174 1.86 6.32 9.75
N ASN A 175 2.11 5.13 10.30
CA ASN A 175 3.45 4.64 10.63
C ASN A 175 4.15 4.02 9.41
N LEU A 176 3.46 3.94 8.28
CA LEU A 176 3.94 3.39 7.01
C LEU A 176 4.03 4.46 5.93
N GLN A 177 4.39 5.69 6.35
CA GLN A 177 4.61 6.86 5.49
C GLN A 177 3.44 7.25 4.57
N VAL A 178 2.23 6.75 4.85
CA VAL A 178 1.02 7.14 4.10
C VAL A 178 0.60 8.55 4.51
N THR A 179 0.47 9.44 3.53
CA THR A 179 0.01 10.82 3.77
C THR A 179 -1.48 10.83 4.08
N THR A 180 -1.95 11.84 4.83
CA THR A 180 -3.40 12.02 5.08
C THR A 180 -4.20 12.18 3.78
N ALA A 181 -3.58 12.71 2.72
CA ALA A 181 -4.25 12.90 1.44
C ALA A 181 -4.50 11.55 0.75
N ASP A 182 -3.49 10.68 0.69
CA ASP A 182 -3.63 9.35 0.07
C ASP A 182 -4.56 8.44 0.90
N ALA A 183 -4.41 8.50 2.22
CA ALA A 183 -5.29 7.85 3.19
C ALA A 183 -6.77 8.20 2.94
N ARG A 184 -7.08 9.47 2.67
CA ARG A 184 -8.46 9.90 2.36
C ARG A 184 -8.96 9.37 1.02
N GLN A 185 -8.12 9.40 -0.02
CA GLN A 185 -8.50 8.87 -1.33
C GLN A 185 -8.89 7.39 -1.27
N LEU A 186 -8.12 6.57 -0.54
CA LEU A 186 -8.44 5.16 -0.35
C LEU A 186 -9.72 4.97 0.47
N ARG A 187 -9.96 5.78 1.51
CA ARG A 187 -11.19 5.73 2.31
C ARG A 187 -12.43 6.14 1.53
N GLU A 188 -12.36 7.11 0.62
CA GLU A 188 -13.48 7.43 -0.27
C GLU A 188 -13.92 6.21 -1.09
N ARG A 189 -12.97 5.37 -1.48
CA ARG A 189 -13.24 4.10 -2.18
C ARG A 189 -13.71 3.01 -1.22
N GLY A 190 -13.15 2.97 -0.02
CA GLY A 190 -13.62 2.08 1.05
C GLY A 190 -15.07 2.31 1.45
N GLN A 191 -15.53 3.56 1.40
CA GLN A 191 -16.94 3.90 1.64
C GLN A 191 -17.87 3.22 0.64
N ALA A 192 -17.52 3.21 -0.64
CA ALA A 192 -18.31 2.55 -1.68
C ALA A 192 -18.40 1.03 -1.47
N PHE A 193 -17.36 0.40 -0.92
CA PHE A 193 -17.41 -1.00 -0.52
C PHE A 193 -18.40 -1.22 0.64
N LEU A 194 -18.33 -0.41 1.70
CA LEU A 194 -19.23 -0.56 2.85
C LEU A 194 -20.69 -0.33 2.47
N GLU A 195 -20.97 0.64 1.60
CA GLU A 195 -22.32 0.86 1.06
C GLU A 195 -22.83 -0.35 0.27
N TRP A 196 -21.95 -1.03 -0.46
CA TRP A 196 -22.29 -2.26 -1.16
C TRP A 196 -22.56 -3.43 -0.20
N VAL A 197 -21.77 -3.58 0.87
CA VAL A 197 -22.01 -4.58 1.93
C VAL A 197 -23.36 -4.32 2.59
N ASP A 198 -23.60 -3.08 3.05
CA ASP A 198 -24.83 -2.68 3.73
C ASP A 198 -26.06 -2.93 2.84
N ALA A 199 -25.98 -2.63 1.54
CA ALA A 199 -27.08 -2.87 0.59
C ALA A 199 -27.35 -4.36 0.28
N GLY A 200 -26.40 -5.24 0.58
CA GLY A 200 -26.55 -6.70 0.42
C GLY A 200 -27.08 -7.42 1.66
N GLU A 201 -27.11 -6.75 2.82
CA GLU A 201 -27.62 -7.29 4.09
C GLU A 201 -29.12 -7.02 4.31
N ASP A 202 -29.75 -6.20 3.46
CA ASP A 202 -31.21 -5.95 3.41
C ASP A 202 -31.98 -7.03 2.63
#